data_AF-A0A813KY80-F1
#
_entry.id   AF-A0A813KY80-F1
#
_cell.length_a   1.000
_cell.length_b   1.000
_cell.length_c   1.000
_cell.angle_alpha   90.00
_cell.angle_beta   90.00
_cell.angle_gamma   90.00
#
_symmetry.space_group_name_H-M   'P 1'
#
loop_
_entity.id
_entity.type
_entity.pdbx_description
1 polymer ?
#
loop_
_entity_poly.entity_id
_entity_poly.type
_entity_poly.pdbx_seq_one_letter_code
_entity_poly.pdbx_strand_id
1 'polypeptide(L)'
;MVQGAATADAVVADAAVPKDGKYEVLVPVAFPDEGTFQWLDDFLEKNPTYVELSDRKLQDWAASSGLAKPRGGTNDKPAFAYGVPGMDDMSLRNMIASVAPIMPRNYVVMEVKSNLIAAERSTLLKRFSKAHFKKVAHVVMGEPSKEHKKKVHSIILKAKQDKANTDWRLKKAEKERKKQLVKRQKELAELRKQAEEKRKQMVEEAKKKAEEAKKKAEAGDEKKEEAASVEVEAPAKVEEKKEEEPEEVDDLGEEPPTAELSAEEQKLWFQPKVGAGDLAPAVLSKAFASFTIPEKEEGFDAINYEWQQEAKSKEYLRKWVVETKLTSRIEDLQPSQYFKDKAAAWQKQFGEWQTKQRAFKAAAPKKKEEISDGAKDISSVEDVSDIGGGEPLFAHFAPEDWALIQLRHELYLLQDAFQKDVNDPDRAGIPENHLAFYYNKYFKKGLNPKLFSLSTNLELFALLKDTVAIPADTQVLTSQLPAELESLGIFVKLTEENRRERQRRIDAGDETARLKFVTVPAAVIAPVKVVPAVVKGAGKGKGKGKW
;
A
#
# COMPACT_ATOMS: atom_id res chain seq x y z
N MET A 1 11.43 -17.52 -39.66
CA MET A 1 11.72 -17.52 -41.11
C MET A 1 11.73 -16.07 -41.58
N VAL A 2 12.91 -15.54 -41.91
CA VAL A 2 13.12 -14.19 -42.49
C VAL A 2 13.39 -14.38 -43.99
N GLN A 3 12.44 -14.98 -44.70
CA GLN A 3 12.61 -15.28 -46.14
C GLN A 3 11.86 -14.31 -47.05
N GLY A 4 11.16 -13.31 -46.50
CA GLY A 4 10.37 -12.33 -47.27
C GLY A 4 10.76 -10.86 -47.08
N ALA A 5 11.75 -10.54 -46.23
CA ALA A 5 12.25 -9.16 -46.13
C ALA A 5 13.30 -8.93 -47.21
N ALA A 6 13.16 -7.86 -48.00
CA ALA A 6 14.21 -7.46 -48.93
C ALA A 6 15.46 -7.12 -48.12
N THR A 7 16.63 -7.56 -48.57
CA THR A 7 17.93 -7.32 -47.90
C THR A 7 18.21 -5.83 -47.67
N ALA A 8 17.59 -4.95 -48.47
CA ALA A 8 17.66 -3.49 -48.32
C ALA A 8 16.88 -2.95 -47.10
N ASP A 9 15.90 -3.69 -46.59
CA ASP A 9 15.04 -3.31 -45.46
C ASP A 9 15.51 -3.95 -44.13
N ALA A 10 16.58 -4.75 -44.16
CA ALA A 10 17.11 -5.47 -43.01
C ALA A 10 18.49 -4.93 -42.61
N VAL A 11 18.59 -4.33 -41.43
CA VAL A 11 19.89 -4.04 -40.80
C VAL A 11 20.41 -5.33 -40.18
N VAL A 12 21.27 -6.05 -40.90
CA VAL A 12 22.05 -7.15 -40.33
C VAL A 12 23.22 -6.52 -39.58
N ALA A 13 23.03 -6.24 -38.29
CA ALA A 13 24.13 -5.85 -37.43
C ALA A 13 25.10 -7.05 -37.31
N ASP A 14 26.38 -6.83 -37.63
CA ASP A 14 27.43 -7.81 -37.36
C ASP A 14 27.41 -8.16 -35.87
N ALA A 15 27.21 -9.43 -35.56
CA ALA A 15 27.19 -9.88 -34.18
C ALA A 15 28.61 -9.72 -33.61
N ALA A 16 28.81 -8.71 -32.75
CA ALA A 16 30.05 -8.56 -32.00
C ALA A 16 30.29 -9.82 -31.17
N VAL A 17 31.20 -10.69 -31.62
CA VAL A 17 31.54 -11.93 -30.92
C VAL A 17 32.42 -11.57 -29.72
N PRO A 18 32.05 -11.93 -28.48
CA PRO A 18 32.89 -11.72 -27.31
C PRO A 18 34.26 -12.38 -27.47
N LYS A 19 35.31 -11.75 -26.93
CA LYS A 19 36.70 -12.23 -27.10
C LYS A 19 36.93 -13.64 -26.56
N ASP A 20 36.18 -14.05 -25.55
CA ASP A 20 36.23 -15.38 -24.92
C ASP A 20 35.20 -16.36 -25.52
N GLY A 21 34.42 -15.93 -26.51
CA GLY A 21 33.34 -16.71 -27.11
C GLY A 21 32.15 -16.95 -26.18
N LYS A 22 32.11 -16.30 -25.01
CA LYS A 22 31.01 -16.42 -24.04
C LYS A 22 30.15 -15.18 -24.04
N TYR A 23 28.85 -15.42 -24.14
CA TYR A 23 27.81 -14.40 -24.08
C TYR A 23 27.27 -14.28 -22.67
N GLU A 24 26.94 -13.08 -22.24
CA GLU A 24 26.43 -12.86 -20.90
C GLU A 24 24.91 -12.91 -20.86
N VAL A 25 24.37 -13.60 -19.86
CA VAL A 25 22.96 -13.54 -19.46
C VAL A 25 22.91 -12.81 -18.14
N LEU A 26 22.62 -11.52 -18.23
CA LEU A 26 22.56 -10.62 -17.10
C LEU A 26 21.16 -10.64 -16.48
N VAL A 27 21.10 -10.83 -15.16
CA VAL A 27 19.87 -10.77 -14.36
C VAL A 27 19.96 -9.58 -13.40
N PRO A 28 19.28 -8.46 -13.67
CA PRO A 28 19.23 -7.33 -12.74
C PRO A 28 18.40 -7.68 -11.51
N VAL A 29 19.02 -7.62 -10.33
CA VAL A 29 18.34 -7.74 -9.04
C VAL A 29 18.27 -6.34 -8.44
N ALA A 30 17.20 -5.64 -8.79
CA ALA A 30 17.01 -4.23 -8.53
C ALA A 30 15.71 -4.00 -7.74
N PHE A 31 15.72 -2.98 -6.89
CA PHE A 31 14.59 -2.71 -6.00
C PHE A 31 13.47 -1.94 -6.72
N PRO A 32 12.19 -2.35 -6.61
CA PRO A 32 11.09 -1.75 -7.35
C PRO A 32 10.88 -0.27 -6.97
N ASP A 33 10.58 0.57 -7.96
CA ASP A 33 10.36 2.02 -7.83
C ASP A 33 11.58 2.82 -7.33
N GLU A 34 12.76 2.20 -7.22
CA GLU A 34 14.01 2.82 -6.78
C GLU A 34 15.01 2.92 -7.94
N GLY A 35 14.54 3.36 -9.12
CA GLY A 35 15.42 3.58 -10.27
C GLY A 35 15.83 2.33 -11.04
N THR A 36 15.13 1.21 -10.87
CA THR A 36 15.38 -0.06 -11.58
C THR A 36 15.45 0.12 -13.10
N PHE A 37 14.40 0.65 -13.72
CA PHE A 37 14.37 0.82 -15.18
C PHE A 37 15.30 1.95 -15.66
N GLN A 38 15.54 2.98 -14.83
CA GLN A 38 16.51 4.02 -15.15
C GLN A 38 17.93 3.44 -15.24
N TRP A 39 18.32 2.59 -14.28
CA TRP A 39 19.59 1.88 -14.33
C TRP A 39 19.67 0.95 -15.55
N LEU A 40 18.57 0.24 -15.87
CA LEU A 40 18.53 -0.65 -17.04
C LEU A 40 18.75 0.13 -18.35
N ASP A 41 18.07 1.27 -18.50
CA ASP A 41 18.21 2.13 -19.68
C ASP A 41 19.64 2.64 -19.81
N ASP A 42 20.23 3.11 -18.70
CA ASP A 42 21.63 3.57 -18.65
C ASP A 42 22.62 2.44 -19.00
N PHE A 43 22.34 1.22 -18.51
CA PHE A 43 23.16 0.05 -18.79
C PHE A 43 23.10 -0.32 -20.28
N LEU A 44 21.90 -0.35 -20.88
CA LEU A 44 21.73 -0.69 -22.30
C LEU A 44 22.30 0.37 -23.24
N GLU A 45 22.21 1.66 -22.86
CA GLU A 45 22.86 2.76 -23.60
C GLU A 45 24.39 2.59 -23.64
N LYS A 46 25.00 2.20 -22.50
CA LYS A 46 26.44 1.95 -22.41
C LYS A 46 26.87 0.62 -23.04
N ASN A 47 25.95 -0.35 -23.14
CA ASN A 47 26.22 -1.71 -23.59
C ASN A 47 25.29 -2.12 -24.73
N PRO A 48 25.40 -1.50 -25.92
CA PRO A 48 24.45 -1.69 -27.03
C PRO A 48 24.41 -3.12 -27.61
N THR A 49 25.37 -3.97 -27.24
CA THR A 49 25.39 -5.39 -27.65
C THR A 49 24.38 -6.25 -26.89
N TYR A 50 23.86 -5.79 -25.76
CA TYR A 50 22.88 -6.55 -24.98
C TYR A 50 21.48 -6.40 -25.56
N VAL A 51 20.77 -7.52 -25.62
CA VAL A 51 19.36 -7.58 -25.98
C VAL A 51 18.53 -7.69 -24.70
N GLU A 52 17.64 -6.73 -24.48
CA GLU A 52 16.68 -6.78 -23.38
C GLU A 52 15.59 -7.83 -23.64
N LEU A 53 15.42 -8.75 -22.69
CA LEU A 53 14.30 -9.69 -22.62
C LEU A 53 13.36 -9.22 -21.51
N SER A 54 12.30 -8.52 -21.90
CA SER A 54 11.30 -7.98 -20.98
C SER A 54 9.97 -7.76 -21.70
N ASP A 55 8.90 -7.65 -20.93
CA ASP A 55 7.56 -7.40 -21.48
C ASP A 55 7.48 -5.97 -22.06
N ARG A 56 8.15 -4.97 -21.46
CA ARG A 56 8.22 -3.61 -22.03
C ARG A 56 8.92 -3.59 -23.40
N LYS A 57 9.94 -4.44 -23.60
CA LYS A 57 10.64 -4.49 -24.89
C LYS A 57 9.78 -5.10 -26.00
N LEU A 58 8.89 -6.04 -25.66
CA LEU A 58 7.88 -6.55 -26.59
C LEU A 58 6.86 -5.47 -26.94
N GLN A 59 6.47 -4.64 -25.95
CA GLN A 59 5.57 -3.51 -26.16
C GLN A 59 6.20 -2.46 -27.09
N ASP A 60 7.48 -2.17 -26.92
CA ASP A 60 8.25 -1.29 -27.81
C ASP A 60 8.34 -1.86 -29.22
N TRP A 61 8.62 -3.16 -29.36
CA TRP A 61 8.66 -3.82 -30.66
C TRP A 61 7.31 -3.75 -31.40
N ALA A 62 6.22 -3.97 -30.69
CA ALA A 62 4.86 -3.82 -31.23
C ALA A 62 4.59 -2.38 -31.68
N ALA A 63 5.01 -1.40 -30.87
CA ALA A 63 4.85 0.02 -31.19
C ALA A 63 5.67 0.44 -32.41
N SER A 64 6.91 -0.01 -32.51
CA SER A 64 7.75 0.19 -33.69
C SER A 64 7.18 -0.50 -34.94
N SER A 65 6.37 -1.54 -34.76
CA SER A 65 5.66 -2.23 -35.84
C SER A 65 4.32 -1.56 -36.21
N GLY A 66 4.00 -0.39 -35.64
CA GLY A 66 2.82 0.41 -35.96
C GLY A 66 1.60 0.17 -35.08
N LEU A 67 1.70 -0.67 -34.04
CA LEU A 67 0.60 -0.90 -33.10
C LEU A 67 0.57 0.15 -31.99
N ALA A 68 -0.59 0.70 -31.67
CA ALA A 68 -0.72 1.64 -30.55
C ALA A 68 -0.44 0.92 -29.21
N LYS A 69 0.33 1.56 -28.32
CA LYS A 69 0.61 1.00 -26.98
C LYS A 69 -0.67 0.96 -26.14
N PRO A 70 -1.09 -0.21 -25.62
CA PRO A 70 -2.20 -0.31 -24.69
C PRO A 70 -1.91 0.49 -23.41
N ARG A 71 -2.95 1.07 -22.83
CA ARG A 71 -2.85 1.77 -21.53
C ARG A 71 -3.02 0.78 -20.38
N GLY A 72 -2.32 1.03 -19.28
CA GLY A 72 -2.41 0.26 -18.04
C GLY A 72 -1.24 -0.73 -17.86
N GLY A 73 -1.28 -1.45 -16.74
CA GLY A 73 -0.19 -2.32 -16.30
C GLY A 73 0.85 -1.60 -15.44
N THR A 74 1.99 -2.25 -15.26
CA THR A 74 3.16 -1.76 -14.51
C THR A 74 4.37 -1.68 -15.45
N ASN A 75 5.48 -1.08 -15.01
CA ASN A 75 6.69 -1.06 -15.84
C ASN A 75 7.26 -2.48 -16.04
N ASP A 76 7.10 -3.37 -15.05
CA ASP A 76 7.49 -4.79 -15.14
C ASP A 76 6.52 -5.63 -15.99
N LYS A 77 5.22 -5.33 -15.89
CA LYS A 77 4.12 -6.04 -16.56
C LYS A 77 3.18 -5.04 -17.24
N PRO A 78 3.59 -4.46 -18.39
CA PRO A 78 2.74 -3.57 -19.16
C PRO A 78 1.54 -4.32 -19.73
N ALA A 79 0.46 -3.59 -20.04
CA ALA A 79 -0.73 -4.20 -20.63
C ALA A 79 -0.49 -4.66 -22.09
N PHE A 80 -0.96 -5.87 -22.41
CA PHE A 80 -1.06 -6.42 -23.75
C PHE A 80 -2.54 -6.58 -24.09
N ALA A 81 -3.07 -5.64 -24.87
CA ALA A 81 -4.44 -5.62 -25.36
C ALA A 81 -4.42 -5.07 -26.79
N TYR A 82 -3.67 -5.76 -27.64
CA TYR A 82 -3.44 -5.39 -29.04
C TYR A 82 -4.55 -5.92 -29.97
N GLY A 83 -5.40 -6.83 -29.50
CA GLY A 83 -6.36 -7.53 -30.35
C GLY A 83 -5.71 -8.62 -31.22
N VAL A 84 -4.47 -9.02 -30.86
CA VAL A 84 -3.69 -10.03 -31.58
C VAL A 84 -3.53 -11.22 -30.65
N PRO A 85 -4.18 -12.38 -30.93
CA PRO A 85 -4.23 -13.50 -29.99
C PRO A 85 -2.87 -13.91 -29.44
N GLY A 86 -1.87 -14.11 -30.30
CA GLY A 86 -0.53 -14.55 -29.89
C GLY A 86 0.30 -13.52 -29.11
N MET A 87 -0.15 -12.26 -29.05
CA MET A 87 0.44 -11.23 -28.20
C MET A 87 -0.32 -11.10 -26.89
N ASP A 88 -1.65 -11.10 -26.95
CA ASP A 88 -2.52 -10.89 -25.80
C ASP A 88 -2.53 -12.10 -24.85
N ASP A 89 -2.28 -13.31 -25.36
CA ASP A 89 -2.15 -14.54 -24.57
C ASP A 89 -0.71 -14.85 -24.09
N MET A 90 0.24 -13.95 -24.37
CA MET A 90 1.67 -14.11 -24.06
C MET A 90 2.38 -15.27 -24.79
N SER A 91 1.80 -15.86 -25.84
CA SER A 91 2.43 -16.90 -26.65
C SER A 91 3.74 -16.41 -27.30
N LEU A 92 3.78 -15.17 -27.78
CA LEU A 92 4.98 -14.52 -28.30
C LEU A 92 6.12 -14.51 -27.27
N ARG A 93 5.81 -14.13 -26.02
CA ARG A 93 6.78 -14.10 -24.91
C ARG A 93 7.34 -15.51 -24.67
N ASN A 94 6.47 -16.53 -24.67
CA ASN A 94 6.87 -17.92 -24.51
C ASN A 94 7.76 -18.42 -25.66
N MET A 95 7.48 -18.01 -26.89
CA MET A 95 8.32 -18.32 -28.05
C MET A 95 9.70 -17.67 -27.95
N ILE A 96 9.79 -16.40 -27.55
CA ILE A 96 11.08 -15.73 -27.35
C ILE A 96 11.87 -16.41 -26.23
N ALA A 97 11.19 -16.77 -25.14
CA ALA A 97 11.78 -17.52 -24.04
C ALA A 97 12.33 -18.90 -24.45
N SER A 98 11.78 -19.56 -25.47
CA SER A 98 12.29 -20.85 -25.96
C SER A 98 13.45 -20.71 -26.95
N VAL A 99 13.51 -19.61 -27.69
CA VAL A 99 14.54 -19.35 -28.71
C VAL A 99 15.79 -18.69 -28.12
N ALA A 100 15.63 -17.71 -27.22
CA ALA A 100 16.75 -16.97 -26.64
C ALA A 100 17.88 -17.85 -26.05
N PRO A 101 17.61 -18.95 -25.34
CA PRO A 101 18.65 -19.82 -24.77
C PRO A 101 19.42 -20.66 -25.79
N ILE A 102 19.08 -20.55 -27.08
CA ILE A 102 19.78 -21.23 -28.18
C ILE A 102 20.66 -20.25 -28.96
N MET A 103 20.35 -18.95 -28.87
CA MET A 103 20.96 -17.91 -29.69
C MET A 103 22.17 -17.30 -28.97
N PRO A 104 23.37 -17.32 -29.57
CA PRO A 104 24.59 -16.76 -28.98
C PRO A 104 24.55 -15.22 -29.00
N ARG A 105 23.94 -14.60 -27.99
CA ARG A 105 23.80 -13.14 -27.82
C ARG A 105 23.90 -12.74 -26.36
N ASN A 106 24.37 -11.52 -26.09
CA ASN A 106 24.29 -10.96 -24.76
C ASN A 106 22.84 -10.61 -24.45
N TYR A 107 22.32 -11.05 -23.31
CA TYR A 107 20.95 -10.83 -22.88
C TYR A 107 20.92 -10.11 -21.53
N VAL A 108 19.99 -9.17 -21.37
CA VAL A 108 19.55 -8.71 -20.04
C VAL A 108 18.13 -9.21 -19.84
N VAL A 109 17.90 -10.08 -18.85
CA VAL A 109 16.57 -10.59 -18.52
C VAL A 109 15.97 -9.73 -17.42
N MET A 110 15.05 -8.83 -17.80
CA MET A 110 14.44 -7.91 -16.87
C MET A 110 13.03 -8.36 -16.48
N GLU A 111 12.91 -8.89 -15.27
CA GLU A 111 11.64 -9.13 -14.58
C GLU A 111 11.80 -8.76 -13.10
N VAL A 112 11.31 -7.59 -12.68
CA VAL A 112 11.54 -6.99 -11.35
C VAL A 112 11.18 -7.98 -10.24
N LYS A 113 9.95 -8.52 -10.26
CA LYS A 113 9.49 -9.47 -9.23
C LYS A 113 10.32 -10.76 -9.28
N SER A 114 10.44 -11.37 -10.46
CA SER A 114 11.06 -12.68 -10.63
C SER A 114 12.54 -12.66 -10.27
N ASN A 115 13.24 -11.57 -10.59
CA ASN A 115 14.65 -11.40 -10.29
C ASN A 115 14.92 -11.18 -8.80
N LEU A 116 13.93 -10.76 -8.00
CA LEU A 116 14.06 -10.65 -6.55
C LEU A 116 13.79 -11.98 -5.82
N ILE A 117 13.27 -13.02 -6.49
CA ILE A 117 12.90 -14.29 -5.85
C ILE A 117 13.89 -15.40 -6.26
N ALA A 118 14.61 -15.97 -5.30
CA ALA A 118 15.64 -17.00 -5.53
C ALA A 118 15.14 -18.22 -6.34
N ALA A 119 13.93 -18.71 -6.04
CA ALA A 119 13.34 -19.83 -6.77
C ALA A 119 13.05 -19.50 -8.26
N GLU A 120 12.62 -18.27 -8.54
CA GLU A 120 12.32 -17.80 -9.90
C GLU A 120 13.62 -17.54 -10.67
N ARG A 121 14.64 -16.94 -10.03
CA ARG A 121 16.01 -16.83 -10.58
C ARG A 121 16.61 -18.20 -10.92
N SER A 122 16.58 -19.14 -9.98
CA SER A 122 17.09 -20.51 -10.21
C SER A 122 16.42 -21.19 -11.41
N THR A 123 15.12 -20.95 -11.60
CA THR A 123 14.38 -21.46 -12.76
C THR A 123 14.84 -20.81 -14.06
N LEU A 124 15.05 -19.49 -14.07
CA LEU A 124 15.61 -18.76 -15.21
C LEU A 124 17.02 -19.25 -15.58
N LEU A 125 17.90 -19.44 -14.60
CA LEU A 125 19.29 -19.84 -14.83
C LEU A 125 19.41 -21.23 -15.47
N LYS A 126 18.52 -22.17 -15.10
CA LYS A 126 18.45 -23.51 -15.73
C LYS A 126 18.15 -23.44 -17.23
N ARG A 127 17.40 -22.42 -17.66
CA ARG A 127 17.05 -22.21 -19.06
C ARG A 127 18.28 -21.83 -19.89
N PHE A 128 19.19 -21.04 -19.33
CA PHE A 128 20.44 -20.61 -19.97
C PHE A 128 21.65 -21.45 -19.53
N SER A 129 21.55 -22.77 -19.70
CA SER A 129 22.58 -23.74 -19.26
C SER A 129 23.62 -24.10 -20.33
N LYS A 130 23.50 -23.56 -21.55
CA LYS A 130 24.47 -23.84 -22.62
C LYS A 130 25.84 -23.22 -22.32
N ALA A 131 26.91 -23.92 -22.72
CA ALA A 131 28.29 -23.56 -22.38
C ALA A 131 28.77 -22.19 -22.93
N HIS A 132 28.11 -21.66 -23.96
CA HIS A 132 28.41 -20.33 -24.49
C HIS A 132 27.79 -19.20 -23.66
N PHE A 133 27.00 -19.50 -22.61
CA PHE A 133 26.47 -18.48 -21.71
C PHE A 133 27.24 -18.43 -20.39
N LYS A 134 27.49 -17.20 -19.96
CA LYS A 134 27.92 -16.84 -18.62
C LYS A 134 26.77 -16.12 -17.93
N LYS A 135 26.29 -16.63 -16.81
CA LYS A 135 25.18 -16.06 -16.05
C LYS A 135 25.71 -15.08 -15.03
N VAL A 136 25.26 -13.83 -15.10
CA VAL A 136 25.74 -12.74 -14.26
C VAL A 136 24.55 -12.09 -13.56
N ALA A 137 24.63 -11.86 -12.25
CA ALA A 137 23.67 -11.03 -11.55
C ALA A 137 24.24 -9.63 -11.36
N HIS A 138 23.43 -8.58 -11.56
CA HIS A 138 23.77 -7.22 -11.14
C HIS A 138 22.83 -6.81 -10.02
N VAL A 139 23.38 -6.59 -8.82
CA VAL A 139 22.65 -6.14 -7.64
C VAL A 139 22.64 -4.61 -7.62
N VAL A 140 21.45 -4.04 -7.72
CA VAL A 140 21.20 -2.61 -7.89
C VAL A 140 20.25 -2.14 -6.80
N MET A 141 20.78 -1.95 -5.59
CA MET A 141 19.99 -1.55 -4.42
C MET A 141 20.85 -0.85 -3.37
N GLY A 142 20.22 -0.01 -2.57
CA GLY A 142 20.87 0.87 -1.60
C GLY A 142 21.23 2.23 -2.20
N GLU A 143 22.18 2.92 -1.57
CA GLU A 143 22.61 4.25 -2.02
C GLU A 143 23.22 4.20 -3.44
N PRO A 144 22.64 4.91 -4.42
CA PRO A 144 23.12 4.85 -5.79
C PRO A 144 24.48 5.52 -6.00
N SER A 145 25.11 5.21 -7.12
CA SER A 145 26.37 5.86 -7.53
C SER A 145 26.18 7.39 -7.68
N LYS A 146 27.28 8.14 -7.54
CA LYS A 146 27.28 9.61 -7.74
C LYS A 146 26.80 10.00 -9.14
N GLU A 147 27.09 9.17 -10.15
CA GLU A 147 26.64 9.37 -11.52
C GLU A 147 25.12 9.25 -11.62
N HIS A 148 24.54 8.22 -11.02
CA HIS A 148 23.08 8.02 -11.00
C HIS A 148 22.38 9.18 -10.28
N LYS A 149 22.87 9.60 -9.11
CA LYS A 149 22.30 10.75 -8.36
C LYS A 149 22.32 12.04 -9.19
N LYS A 150 23.45 12.34 -9.86
CA LYS A 150 23.55 13.51 -10.75
C LYS A 150 22.54 13.44 -11.90
N LYS A 151 22.35 12.26 -12.49
CA LYS A 151 21.36 12.06 -13.57
C LYS A 151 19.94 12.29 -13.06
N VAL A 152 19.59 11.73 -11.89
CA VAL A 152 18.30 11.97 -11.22
C VAL A 152 18.08 13.46 -10.95
N HIS A 153 19.07 14.16 -10.37
CA HIS A 153 19.00 15.60 -10.12
C HIS A 153 18.83 16.41 -11.41
N SER A 154 19.54 16.06 -12.48
CA SER A 154 19.38 16.69 -13.79
C SER A 154 17.98 16.47 -14.38
N ILE A 155 17.40 15.28 -14.20
CA ILE A 155 16.04 14.98 -14.68
C ILE A 155 15.00 15.77 -13.89
N ILE A 156 15.11 15.82 -12.56
CA ILE A 156 14.23 16.62 -11.71
C ILE A 156 14.31 18.09 -12.09
N LEU A 157 15.54 18.62 -12.24
CA LEU A 157 15.76 20.02 -12.63
C LEU A 157 15.13 20.32 -13.98
N LYS A 158 15.33 19.44 -14.97
CA LYS A 158 14.72 19.59 -16.30
C LYS A 158 13.19 19.58 -16.23
N ALA A 159 12.59 18.64 -15.49
CA ALA A 159 11.14 18.58 -15.31
C ALA A 159 10.58 19.85 -14.65
N LYS A 160 11.30 20.42 -13.67
CA LYS A 160 10.94 21.71 -13.06
C LYS A 160 11.04 22.85 -14.06
N GLN A 161 12.11 22.90 -14.84
CA GLN A 161 12.28 23.93 -15.87
C GLN A 161 11.18 23.82 -16.93
N ASP A 162 10.86 22.62 -17.39
CA ASP A 162 9.81 22.39 -18.39
C ASP A 162 8.43 22.81 -17.86
N LYS A 163 8.14 22.54 -16.56
CA LYS A 163 6.93 23.02 -15.90
C LYS A 163 6.91 24.54 -15.78
N ALA A 164 8.01 25.15 -15.33
CA ALA A 164 8.15 26.60 -15.21
C ALA A 164 7.97 27.30 -16.57
N ASN A 165 8.58 26.76 -17.62
CA ASN A 165 8.43 27.21 -19.00
C ASN A 165 6.97 27.10 -19.47
N THR A 166 6.31 25.98 -19.17
CA THR A 166 4.90 25.74 -19.55
C THR A 166 3.98 26.72 -18.84
N ASP A 167 4.13 26.89 -17.52
CA ASP A 167 3.34 27.81 -16.71
C ASP A 167 3.56 29.27 -17.14
N TRP A 168 4.80 29.65 -17.47
CA TRP A 168 5.12 30.98 -18.01
C TRP A 168 4.45 31.20 -19.36
N ARG A 169 4.51 30.23 -20.28
CA ARG A 169 3.84 30.31 -21.59
C ARG A 169 2.32 30.45 -21.45
N LEU A 170 1.71 29.69 -20.54
CA LEU A 170 0.27 29.77 -20.26
C LEU A 170 -0.11 31.13 -19.68
N LYS A 171 0.66 31.65 -18.70
CA LYS A 171 0.43 32.98 -18.11
C LYS A 171 0.61 34.10 -19.14
N LYS A 172 1.64 34.00 -19.99
CA LYS A 172 1.89 34.97 -21.07
C LYS A 172 0.72 34.98 -22.07
N ALA A 173 0.28 33.81 -22.51
CA ALA A 173 -0.88 33.66 -23.41
C ALA A 173 -2.19 34.19 -22.77
N GLU A 174 -2.42 33.93 -21.47
CA GLU A 174 -3.59 34.43 -20.76
C GLU A 174 -3.57 35.97 -20.63
N LYS A 175 -2.41 36.54 -20.29
CA LYS A 175 -2.21 38.01 -20.24
C LYS A 175 -2.43 38.65 -21.61
N GLU A 176 -1.87 38.08 -22.68
CA GLU A 176 -2.07 38.57 -24.04
C GLU A 176 -3.55 38.49 -24.45
N ARG A 177 -4.24 37.40 -24.14
CA ARG A 177 -5.69 37.26 -24.36
C ARG A 177 -6.49 38.32 -23.60
N LYS A 178 -6.15 38.60 -22.33
CA LYS A 178 -6.79 39.66 -21.53
C LYS A 178 -6.55 41.05 -22.15
N LYS A 179 -5.32 41.36 -22.58
CA LYS A 179 -4.97 42.61 -23.30
C LYS A 179 -5.80 42.76 -24.59
N GLN A 180 -5.92 41.69 -25.39
CA GLN A 180 -6.72 41.71 -26.63
C GLN A 180 -8.22 41.90 -26.35
N LEU A 181 -8.76 41.31 -25.28
CA LEU A 181 -10.16 41.49 -24.89
C LEU A 181 -10.44 42.94 -24.47
N VAL A 182 -9.59 43.55 -23.64
CA VAL A 182 -9.72 44.95 -23.23
C VAL A 182 -9.63 45.88 -24.45
N LYS A 183 -8.68 45.64 -25.36
CA LYS A 183 -8.55 46.42 -26.61
C LYS A 183 -9.82 46.32 -27.47
N ARG A 184 -10.35 45.11 -27.67
CA ARG A 184 -11.59 44.87 -28.42
C ARG A 184 -12.81 45.51 -27.75
N GLN A 185 -12.87 45.53 -26.41
CA GLN A 185 -13.94 46.22 -25.68
C GLN A 185 -13.89 47.74 -25.89
N LYS A 186 -12.68 48.34 -25.84
CA LYS A 186 -12.49 49.77 -26.14
C LYS A 186 -12.89 50.11 -27.59
N GLU A 187 -12.44 49.31 -28.57
CA GLU A 187 -12.82 49.50 -29.98
C GLU A 187 -14.35 49.37 -30.21
N LEU A 188 -15.00 48.41 -29.55
CA LEU A 188 -16.46 48.26 -29.63
C LEU A 188 -17.22 49.40 -28.95
N ALA A 189 -16.71 49.92 -27.83
CA ALA A 189 -17.29 51.07 -27.13
C ALA A 189 -17.19 52.34 -27.99
N GLU A 190 -16.04 52.58 -28.62
CA GLU A 190 -15.84 53.69 -29.53
C GLU A 190 -16.74 53.59 -30.77
N LEU A 191 -16.85 52.40 -31.38
CA LEU A 191 -17.75 52.16 -32.51
C LEU A 191 -19.23 52.41 -32.13
N ARG A 192 -19.65 52.02 -30.91
CA ARG A 192 -20.99 52.29 -30.39
C ARG A 192 -21.23 53.80 -30.20
N LYS A 193 -20.26 54.52 -29.65
CA LYS A 193 -20.34 55.98 -29.49
C LYS A 193 -20.46 56.69 -30.84
N GLN A 194 -19.65 56.30 -31.82
CA GLN A 194 -19.73 56.83 -33.19
C GLN A 194 -21.08 56.50 -33.86
N ALA A 195 -21.62 55.30 -33.62
CA ALA A 195 -22.94 54.91 -34.14
C ALA A 195 -24.08 55.71 -33.48
N GLU A 196 -24.00 55.97 -32.18
CA GLU A 196 -24.98 56.80 -31.46
C GLU A 196 -24.92 58.26 -31.92
N GLU A 197 -23.74 58.82 -32.12
CA GLU A 197 -23.55 60.17 -32.68
C GLU A 197 -24.13 60.27 -34.10
N LYS A 198 -23.84 59.31 -34.98
CA LYS A 198 -24.45 59.23 -36.32
C LYS A 198 -25.97 59.13 -36.24
N ARG A 199 -26.51 58.34 -35.31
CA ARG A 199 -27.96 58.21 -35.10
C ARG A 199 -28.57 59.53 -34.62
N LYS A 200 -27.93 60.24 -33.68
CA LYS A 200 -28.37 61.57 -33.22
C LYS A 200 -28.37 62.58 -34.37
N GLN A 201 -27.32 62.60 -35.20
CA GLN A 201 -27.25 63.45 -36.39
C GLN A 201 -28.37 63.13 -37.39
N MET A 202 -28.62 61.86 -37.69
CA MET A 202 -29.71 61.44 -38.57
C MET A 202 -31.09 61.82 -38.02
N VAL A 203 -31.32 61.70 -36.71
CA VAL A 203 -32.57 62.12 -36.06
C VAL A 203 -32.73 63.65 -36.10
N GLU A 204 -31.67 64.42 -35.87
CA GLU A 204 -31.71 65.89 -35.96
C GLU A 204 -31.96 66.36 -37.41
N GLU A 205 -31.30 65.73 -38.40
CA GLU A 205 -31.53 66.00 -39.81
C GLU A 205 -32.95 65.64 -40.24
N ALA A 206 -33.49 64.50 -39.76
CA ALA A 206 -34.88 64.12 -39.98
C ALA A 206 -35.87 65.11 -39.35
N LYS A 207 -35.57 65.62 -38.14
CA LYS A 207 -36.37 66.67 -37.49
C LYS A 207 -36.35 67.98 -38.28
N LYS A 208 -35.18 68.43 -38.76
CA LYS A 208 -35.05 69.63 -39.62
C LYS A 208 -35.84 69.47 -40.92
N LYS A 209 -35.74 68.32 -41.58
CA LYS A 209 -36.52 68.01 -42.80
C LYS A 209 -38.03 67.95 -42.52
N ALA A 210 -38.46 67.41 -41.38
CA ALA A 210 -39.85 67.39 -40.98
C ALA A 210 -40.40 68.80 -40.63
N GLU A 211 -39.58 69.67 -40.04
CA GLU A 211 -39.93 71.06 -39.76
C GLU A 211 -40.00 71.91 -41.04
N GLU A 212 -39.06 71.72 -41.98
CA GLU A 212 -39.14 72.32 -43.32
C GLU A 212 -40.36 71.83 -44.11
N ALA A 213 -40.71 70.54 -44.00
CA ALA A 213 -41.90 69.99 -44.62
C ALA A 213 -43.18 70.57 -43.98
N LYS A 214 -43.22 70.79 -42.66
CA LYS A 214 -44.34 71.49 -42.00
C LYS A 214 -44.44 72.96 -42.40
N LYS A 215 -43.32 73.68 -42.50
CA LYS A 215 -43.30 75.07 -42.99
C LYS A 215 -43.69 75.19 -44.47
N LYS A 216 -43.47 74.16 -45.28
CA LYS A 216 -43.96 74.07 -46.67
C LYS A 216 -45.42 73.60 -46.78
N ALA A 217 -45.92 72.84 -45.79
CA ALA A 217 -47.32 72.40 -45.73
C ALA A 217 -48.27 73.49 -45.19
N GLU A 218 -47.79 74.48 -44.42
CA GLU A 218 -48.61 75.65 -44.01
C GLU A 218 -48.78 76.72 -45.11
N ALA A 219 -48.30 76.48 -46.33
CA ALA A 219 -48.50 77.37 -47.49
C ALA A 219 -49.32 76.75 -48.63
N GLY A 220 -49.96 75.58 -48.45
CA GLY A 220 -50.66 74.90 -49.54
C GLY A 220 -51.76 73.93 -49.11
N ASP A 221 -52.93 74.18 -49.69
CA ASP A 221 -54.29 73.66 -49.44
C ASP A 221 -54.56 72.14 -49.61
N GLU A 222 -55.48 71.68 -48.74
CA GLU A 222 -56.38 70.50 -48.62
C GLU A 222 -56.15 69.05 -49.15
N LYS A 223 -56.20 68.12 -48.16
CA LYS A 223 -56.94 66.82 -47.98
C LYS A 223 -56.65 65.56 -48.82
N LYS A 224 -56.16 64.48 -48.16
CA LYS A 224 -56.95 63.38 -47.51
C LYS A 224 -56.07 62.35 -46.74
N GLU A 225 -56.67 61.70 -45.74
CA GLU A 225 -56.22 60.62 -44.81
C GLU A 225 -55.42 59.47 -45.48
N GLU A 226 -54.49 58.74 -44.84
CA GLU A 226 -54.67 57.91 -43.63
C GLU A 226 -53.29 57.37 -43.13
N ALA A 227 -53.20 57.05 -41.82
CA ALA A 227 -52.24 56.16 -41.15
C ALA A 227 -50.72 56.46 -41.15
N ALA A 228 -50.19 56.86 -39.98
CA ALA A 228 -49.26 56.03 -39.18
C ALA A 228 -48.78 56.83 -37.95
N SER A 229 -49.38 56.54 -36.81
CA SER A 229 -48.83 56.82 -35.49
C SER A 229 -47.49 56.09 -35.33
N VAL A 230 -46.37 56.81 -35.44
CA VAL A 230 -45.09 56.35 -34.89
C VAL A 230 -44.92 57.05 -33.56
N GLU A 231 -45.29 56.30 -32.53
CA GLU A 231 -45.02 56.55 -31.13
C GLU A 231 -43.51 56.78 -30.96
N VAL A 232 -43.15 57.99 -30.52
CA VAL A 232 -41.78 58.34 -30.17
C VAL A 232 -41.54 57.78 -28.77
N GLU A 233 -41.14 56.51 -28.69
CA GLU A 233 -40.60 55.94 -27.47
C GLU A 233 -39.27 56.66 -27.16
N ALA A 234 -39.26 57.38 -26.03
CA ALA A 234 -38.08 58.03 -25.49
C ALA A 234 -36.95 56.99 -25.30
N PRO A 235 -35.69 57.30 -25.65
CA PRO A 235 -34.62 56.37 -25.38
C PRO A 235 -34.44 56.25 -23.86
N ALA A 236 -34.61 55.02 -23.38
CA ALA A 236 -34.20 54.60 -22.05
C ALA A 236 -32.77 55.08 -21.76
N LYS A 237 -32.62 55.68 -20.58
CA LYS A 237 -31.37 56.07 -19.96
C LYS A 237 -30.50 54.81 -19.85
N VAL A 238 -29.52 54.65 -20.74
CA VAL A 238 -28.46 53.65 -20.56
C VAL A 238 -27.59 54.18 -19.45
N GLU A 239 -27.69 53.57 -18.27
CA GLU A 239 -26.76 53.79 -17.16
C GLU A 239 -25.33 53.64 -17.67
N GLU A 240 -24.53 54.70 -17.51
CA GLU A 240 -23.07 54.63 -17.56
C GLU A 240 -22.61 53.59 -16.54
N LYS A 241 -22.31 52.39 -17.03
CA LYS A 241 -21.49 51.46 -16.28
C LYS A 241 -20.09 52.07 -16.25
N LYS A 242 -19.73 52.61 -15.08
CA LYS A 242 -18.41 53.12 -14.72
C LYS A 242 -17.32 52.21 -15.33
N GLU A 243 -16.60 52.72 -16.32
CA GLU A 243 -15.36 52.11 -16.80
C GLU A 243 -14.37 52.12 -15.64
N GLU A 244 -14.13 50.96 -15.04
CA GLU A 244 -12.90 50.75 -14.27
C GLU A 244 -11.73 50.85 -15.25
N GLU A 245 -10.80 51.76 -14.97
CA GLU A 245 -9.52 51.80 -15.68
C GLU A 245 -8.86 50.42 -15.60
N PRO A 246 -8.41 49.83 -16.73
CA PRO A 246 -7.71 48.58 -16.68
C PRO A 246 -6.38 48.81 -15.95
N GLU A 247 -6.20 48.12 -14.81
CA GLU A 247 -4.92 48.02 -14.10
C GLU A 247 -3.79 47.76 -15.10
N GLU A 248 -2.73 48.55 -14.96
CA GLU A 248 -1.50 48.43 -15.72
C GLU A 248 -0.90 47.04 -15.46
N VAL A 249 -1.03 46.15 -16.44
CA VAL A 249 -0.60 44.76 -16.33
C VAL A 249 0.92 44.68 -16.43
N ASP A 250 1.54 44.53 -15.26
CA ASP A 250 2.97 44.31 -15.03
C ASP A 250 3.55 43.28 -16.02
N ASP A 251 4.68 43.64 -16.63
CA ASP A 251 5.33 42.87 -17.70
C ASP A 251 5.98 41.59 -17.13
N LEU A 252 5.72 40.44 -17.76
CA LEU A 252 6.29 39.15 -17.32
C LEU A 252 7.73 38.92 -17.82
N GLY A 253 8.32 39.91 -18.49
CA GLY A 253 9.64 39.81 -19.09
C GLY A 253 9.69 38.88 -20.31
N GLU A 254 10.86 38.81 -20.95
CA GLU A 254 11.08 38.03 -22.17
C GLU A 254 11.44 36.56 -21.90
N GLU A 255 11.99 36.25 -20.73
CA GLU A 255 12.52 34.92 -20.39
C GLU A 255 11.72 34.23 -19.28
N PRO A 256 11.53 32.89 -19.35
CA PRO A 256 10.91 32.13 -18.27
C PRO A 256 11.83 32.07 -17.04
N PRO A 257 11.27 31.88 -15.83
CA PRO A 257 12.09 31.76 -14.63
C PRO A 257 13.00 30.53 -14.69
N THR A 258 14.25 30.69 -14.25
CA THR A 258 15.19 29.58 -14.12
C THR A 258 14.85 28.76 -12.88
N ALA A 259 14.65 27.46 -13.05
CA ALA A 259 14.39 26.54 -11.95
C ALA A 259 15.70 26.16 -11.25
N GLU A 260 15.63 26.00 -9.93
CA GLU A 260 16.72 25.47 -9.11
C GLU A 260 16.22 24.26 -8.30
N LEU A 261 17.15 23.37 -7.93
CA LEU A 261 16.84 22.27 -7.03
C LEU A 261 16.74 22.78 -5.59
N SER A 262 15.68 22.39 -4.88
CA SER A 262 15.57 22.64 -3.44
C SER A 262 16.55 21.76 -2.65
N ALA A 263 16.83 22.15 -1.41
CA ALA A 263 17.66 21.34 -0.50
C ALA A 263 17.08 19.94 -0.22
N GLU A 264 15.77 19.76 -0.36
CA GLU A 264 15.10 18.47 -0.25
C GLU A 264 15.30 17.63 -1.52
N GLU A 265 15.16 18.24 -2.70
CA GLU A 265 15.35 17.56 -3.99
C GLU A 265 16.79 17.09 -4.19
N GLN A 266 17.77 17.84 -3.69
CA GLN A 266 19.18 17.43 -3.69
C GLN A 266 19.45 16.18 -2.85
N LYS A 267 18.59 15.87 -1.87
CA LYS A 267 18.71 14.65 -1.04
C LYS A 267 18.06 13.43 -1.69
N LEU A 268 17.23 13.61 -2.71
CA LEU A 268 16.57 12.51 -3.40
C LEU A 268 17.61 11.64 -4.13
N TRP A 269 17.52 10.33 -3.91
CA TRP A 269 18.31 9.32 -4.63
C TRP A 269 17.62 8.86 -5.91
N PHE A 270 16.29 8.87 -5.90
CA PHE A 270 15.44 8.35 -6.96
C PHE A 270 14.46 9.44 -7.42
N GLN A 271 14.01 9.33 -8.66
CA GLN A 271 12.96 10.21 -9.16
C GLN A 271 11.67 9.96 -8.37
N PRO A 272 10.89 11.00 -8.01
CA PRO A 272 9.55 10.81 -7.51
C PRO A 272 8.74 9.96 -8.50
N LYS A 273 7.91 9.06 -7.98
CA LYS A 273 7.12 8.15 -8.82
C LYS A 273 6.18 8.96 -9.73
N VAL A 274 6.40 8.88 -11.04
CA VAL A 274 5.54 9.48 -12.07
C VAL A 274 4.90 8.35 -12.90
N GLY A 275 3.57 8.24 -12.83
CA GLY A 275 2.83 7.25 -13.61
C GLY A 275 2.81 5.84 -12.99
N ALA A 276 2.97 4.81 -13.83
CA ALA A 276 2.91 3.42 -13.40
C ALA A 276 4.14 3.06 -12.56
N GLY A 277 3.91 2.30 -11.48
CA GLY A 277 5.03 1.72 -10.71
C GLY A 277 5.62 0.49 -11.40
N ASP A 278 6.71 0.00 -10.85
CA ASP A 278 7.38 -1.21 -11.32
C ASP A 278 6.52 -2.44 -11.04
N LEU A 279 5.96 -2.52 -9.84
CA LEU A 279 5.06 -3.60 -9.42
C LEU A 279 3.69 -3.07 -8.97
N ALA A 280 2.65 -3.88 -9.20
CA ALA A 280 1.33 -3.58 -8.69
C ALA A 280 1.32 -3.76 -7.16
N PRO A 281 0.63 -2.91 -6.38
CA PRO A 281 0.64 -3.00 -4.91
C PRO A 281 0.25 -4.38 -4.39
N ALA A 282 -0.74 -5.03 -5.00
CA ALA A 282 -1.17 -6.37 -4.64
C ALA A 282 -0.11 -7.45 -4.93
N VAL A 283 0.69 -7.28 -5.98
CA VAL A 283 1.79 -8.19 -6.32
C VAL A 283 2.94 -8.00 -5.35
N LEU A 284 3.33 -6.75 -5.07
CA LEU A 284 4.38 -6.42 -4.11
C LEU A 284 4.04 -6.98 -2.71
N SER A 285 2.82 -6.72 -2.22
CA SER A 285 2.34 -7.20 -0.91
C SER A 285 2.39 -8.73 -0.77
N LYS A 286 2.18 -9.48 -1.87
CA LYS A 286 2.25 -10.95 -1.86
C LYS A 286 3.67 -11.50 -1.96
N ALA A 287 4.58 -10.77 -2.62
CA ALA A 287 5.89 -11.29 -2.99
C ALA A 287 7.05 -10.81 -2.09
N PHE A 288 6.92 -9.65 -1.46
CA PHE A 288 8.04 -8.96 -0.81
C PHE A 288 8.75 -9.80 0.26
N ALA A 289 8.02 -10.64 0.99
CA ALA A 289 8.59 -11.50 2.04
C ALA A 289 9.54 -12.57 1.49
N SER A 290 9.47 -12.86 0.19
CA SER A 290 10.35 -13.79 -0.54
C SER A 290 11.50 -13.10 -1.29
N PHE A 291 11.65 -11.77 -1.14
CA PHE A 291 12.72 -11.04 -1.81
C PHE A 291 14.07 -11.36 -1.19
N THR A 292 15.05 -11.61 -2.06
CA THR A 292 16.40 -12.09 -1.71
C THR A 292 17.43 -11.51 -2.67
N ILE A 293 18.66 -11.36 -2.18
CA ILE A 293 19.83 -11.08 -3.01
C ILE A 293 20.33 -12.41 -3.60
N PRO A 294 20.86 -12.41 -4.83
CA PRO A 294 21.40 -13.60 -5.47
C PRO A 294 22.54 -14.21 -4.67
N GLU A 295 22.58 -15.53 -4.64
CA GLU A 295 23.66 -16.33 -4.08
C GLU A 295 24.33 -17.18 -5.16
N LYS A 296 25.61 -17.55 -4.97
CA LYS A 296 26.36 -18.31 -5.99
C LYS A 296 25.77 -19.71 -6.20
N GLU A 297 25.20 -20.26 -5.14
CA GLU A 297 24.54 -21.56 -5.05
C GLU A 297 23.34 -21.67 -6.00
N GLU A 298 22.76 -20.54 -6.42
CA GLU A 298 21.69 -20.50 -7.44
C GLU A 298 22.20 -20.82 -8.86
N GLY A 299 23.53 -20.78 -9.07
CA GLY A 299 24.17 -21.10 -10.35
C GLY A 299 24.62 -19.88 -11.16
N PHE A 300 24.88 -18.75 -10.50
CA PHE A 300 25.52 -17.57 -11.12
C PHE A 300 27.03 -17.76 -11.26
N ASP A 301 27.59 -17.38 -12.40
CA ASP A 301 29.04 -17.36 -12.64
C ASP A 301 29.70 -16.11 -12.02
N ALA A 302 28.96 -15.01 -11.92
CA ALA A 302 29.39 -13.78 -11.27
C ALA A 302 28.20 -13.02 -10.66
N ILE A 303 28.46 -12.31 -9.55
CA ILE A 303 27.49 -11.42 -8.89
C ILE A 303 28.19 -10.07 -8.71
N ASN A 304 27.70 -9.06 -9.41
CA ASN A 304 28.23 -7.71 -9.43
C ASN A 304 27.34 -6.80 -8.57
N TYR A 305 27.96 -5.93 -7.78
CA TYR A 305 27.30 -5.03 -6.87
C TYR A 305 27.49 -3.59 -7.34
N GLU A 306 26.46 -3.02 -7.97
CA GLU A 306 26.57 -1.77 -8.76
C GLU A 306 26.55 -0.50 -7.90
N TRP A 307 25.74 -0.49 -6.85
CA TRP A 307 25.50 0.71 -6.03
C TRP A 307 26.20 0.65 -4.69
N GLN A 308 25.98 -0.43 -3.95
CA GLN A 308 26.64 -0.69 -2.68
C GLN A 308 27.20 -2.10 -2.67
N GLN A 309 28.21 -2.33 -1.84
CA GLN A 309 28.80 -3.65 -1.66
C GLN A 309 27.80 -4.64 -1.04
N GLU A 310 28.09 -5.93 -1.20
CA GLU A 310 27.25 -7.04 -0.78
C GLU A 310 26.58 -6.87 0.59
N ALA A 311 27.37 -6.60 1.64
CA ALA A 311 26.85 -6.49 3.00
C ALA A 311 25.79 -5.38 3.13
N LYS A 312 26.04 -4.21 2.53
CA LYS A 312 25.14 -3.06 2.59
C LYS A 312 23.89 -3.27 1.74
N SER A 313 24.01 -3.87 0.57
CA SER A 313 22.84 -4.24 -0.24
C SER A 313 21.96 -5.25 0.50
N LYS A 314 22.56 -6.28 1.13
CA LYS A 314 21.83 -7.26 1.94
C LYS A 314 21.10 -6.59 3.10
N GLU A 315 21.79 -5.71 3.83
CA GLU A 315 21.20 -4.93 4.93
C GLU A 315 20.05 -4.04 4.45
N TYR A 316 20.21 -3.37 3.31
CA TYR A 316 19.19 -2.48 2.74
C TYR A 316 17.89 -3.23 2.45
N LEU A 317 17.96 -4.31 1.67
CA LEU A 317 16.79 -5.13 1.37
C LEU A 317 16.19 -5.74 2.64
N ARG A 318 17.06 -6.21 3.54
CA ARG A 318 16.65 -6.86 4.78
C ARG A 318 15.85 -5.92 5.68
N LYS A 319 16.37 -4.72 5.89
CA LYS A 319 15.72 -3.66 6.66
C LYS A 319 14.33 -3.36 6.10
N TRP A 320 14.24 -3.13 4.80
CA TRP A 320 12.96 -2.85 4.16
C TRP A 320 11.97 -4.02 4.29
N VAL A 321 12.41 -5.27 4.08
CA VAL A 321 11.54 -6.45 4.24
C VAL A 321 11.00 -6.55 5.66
N VAL A 322 11.85 -6.37 6.69
CA VAL A 322 11.43 -6.46 8.10
C VAL A 322 10.48 -5.32 8.47
N GLU A 323 10.80 -4.08 8.10
CA GLU A 323 9.92 -2.92 8.31
C GLU A 323 8.56 -3.10 7.61
N THR A 324 8.56 -3.65 6.40
CA THR A 324 7.34 -3.96 5.66
C THR A 324 6.57 -5.11 6.32
N LYS A 325 7.24 -6.13 6.88
CA LYS A 325 6.57 -7.20 7.64
C LYS A 325 5.88 -6.65 8.89
N LEU A 326 6.50 -5.71 9.61
CA LEU A 326 5.93 -5.06 10.80
C LEU A 326 4.67 -4.24 10.47
N THR A 327 4.65 -3.60 9.30
CA THR A 327 3.56 -2.73 8.86
C THR A 327 2.51 -3.41 7.97
N SER A 328 2.70 -4.70 7.63
CA SER A 328 1.77 -5.48 6.82
C SER A 328 1.10 -6.63 7.59
N ARG A 329 -0.14 -6.92 7.20
CA ARG A 329 -0.94 -8.06 7.69
C ARG A 329 -0.80 -9.26 6.75
N ILE A 330 -0.87 -10.47 7.30
CA ILE A 330 -0.99 -11.71 6.53
C ILE A 330 -2.48 -12.03 6.38
N GLU A 331 -3.05 -11.61 5.25
CA GLU A 331 -4.48 -11.73 4.97
C GLU A 331 -4.95 -13.18 4.83
N ASP A 332 -4.09 -14.07 4.37
CA ASP A 332 -4.44 -15.47 4.09
C ASP A 332 -4.16 -16.44 5.26
N LEU A 333 -3.49 -15.98 6.33
CA LEU A 333 -3.16 -16.81 7.51
C LEU A 333 -4.40 -17.48 8.11
N GLN A 334 -4.39 -18.78 8.40
CA GLN A 334 -5.51 -19.44 9.07
C GLN A 334 -5.03 -20.07 10.38
N PRO A 335 -5.86 -20.08 11.44
CA PRO A 335 -5.52 -20.79 12.66
C PRO A 335 -5.28 -22.27 12.38
N SER A 336 -4.10 -22.76 12.73
CA SER A 336 -3.72 -24.14 12.46
C SER A 336 -4.49 -25.15 13.32
N GLN A 337 -4.23 -26.43 13.09
CA GLN A 337 -4.76 -27.49 13.93
C GLN A 337 -4.25 -27.36 15.38
N TYR A 338 -3.00 -26.93 15.56
CA TYR A 338 -2.41 -26.69 16.89
C TYR A 338 -3.27 -25.71 17.71
N PHE A 339 -3.64 -24.57 17.12
CA PHE A 339 -4.51 -23.60 17.77
C PHE A 339 -5.86 -24.23 18.17
N LYS A 340 -6.49 -24.95 17.24
CA LYS A 340 -7.82 -25.55 17.47
C LYS A 340 -7.79 -26.56 18.61
N ASP A 341 -6.75 -27.38 18.68
CA ASP A 341 -6.60 -28.40 19.72
C ASP A 341 -6.38 -27.76 21.10
N LYS A 342 -5.51 -26.74 21.19
CA LYS A 342 -5.27 -26.00 22.44
C LYS A 342 -6.50 -25.22 22.89
N ALA A 343 -7.20 -24.56 21.97
CA ALA A 343 -8.45 -23.86 22.27
C ALA A 343 -9.55 -24.82 22.76
N ALA A 344 -9.63 -26.04 22.21
CA ALA A 344 -10.60 -27.06 22.64
C ALA A 344 -10.26 -27.60 24.04
N ALA A 345 -8.98 -27.87 24.31
CA ALA A 345 -8.50 -28.27 25.63
C ALA A 345 -8.83 -27.21 26.68
N TRP A 346 -8.58 -25.95 26.36
CA TRP A 346 -8.95 -24.82 27.22
C TRP A 346 -10.45 -24.72 27.46
N GLN A 347 -11.26 -24.82 26.41
CA GLN A 347 -12.72 -24.77 26.53
C GLN A 347 -13.25 -25.81 27.52
N LYS A 348 -12.71 -27.04 27.47
CA LYS A 348 -13.06 -28.11 28.40
C LYS A 348 -12.62 -27.76 29.84
N GLN A 349 -11.34 -27.46 30.03
CA GLN A 349 -10.76 -27.19 31.35
C GLN A 349 -11.43 -26.00 32.05
N PHE A 350 -11.68 -24.93 31.31
CA PHE A 350 -12.35 -23.73 31.81
C PHE A 350 -13.77 -24.02 32.29
N GLY A 351 -14.53 -24.82 31.53
CA GLY A 351 -15.88 -25.25 31.92
C GLY A 351 -15.89 -26.14 33.16
N GLU A 352 -14.90 -27.04 33.30
CA GLU A 352 -14.73 -27.88 34.48
C GLU A 352 -14.46 -27.04 35.74
N TRP A 353 -13.58 -26.05 35.66
CA TRP A 353 -13.31 -25.15 36.79
C TRP A 353 -14.54 -24.30 37.17
N GLN A 354 -15.26 -23.74 36.20
CA GLN A 354 -16.50 -23.00 36.49
C GLN A 354 -17.56 -23.89 37.16
N THR A 355 -17.67 -25.15 36.74
CA THR A 355 -18.59 -26.12 37.36
C THR A 355 -18.16 -26.45 38.78
N LYS A 356 -16.85 -26.67 39.01
CA LYS A 356 -16.31 -26.95 40.35
C LYS A 356 -16.52 -25.77 41.30
N GLN A 357 -16.32 -24.54 40.84
CA GLN A 357 -16.59 -23.35 41.65
C GLN A 357 -18.06 -23.25 42.07
N ARG A 358 -18.99 -23.49 41.12
CA ARG A 358 -20.44 -23.48 41.41
C ARG A 358 -20.81 -24.56 42.41
N ALA A 359 -20.26 -25.76 42.27
CA ALA A 359 -20.49 -26.87 43.20
C ALA A 359 -19.99 -26.53 44.61
N PHE A 360 -18.78 -25.97 44.73
CA PHE A 360 -18.22 -25.53 46.01
C PHE A 360 -19.10 -24.46 46.68
N LYS A 361 -19.48 -23.41 45.94
CA LYS A 361 -20.37 -22.34 46.43
C LYS A 361 -21.75 -22.85 46.84
N ALA A 362 -22.24 -23.94 46.22
CA ALA A 362 -23.51 -24.57 46.59
C ALA A 362 -23.40 -25.45 47.85
N ALA A 363 -22.22 -26.02 48.12
CA ALA A 363 -21.97 -26.92 49.25
C ALA A 363 -21.52 -26.21 50.55
N ALA A 364 -21.00 -24.99 50.48
CA ALA A 364 -20.49 -24.26 51.65
C ALA A 364 -21.63 -23.75 52.58
N PRO A 365 -21.60 -24.02 53.91
CA PRO A 365 -22.57 -23.44 54.85
C PRO A 365 -22.36 -21.94 54.99
N LYS A 366 -23.45 -21.15 54.99
CA LYS A 366 -23.47 -19.67 55.13
C LYS A 366 -22.98 -19.15 56.50
N LYS A 367 -21.79 -19.53 56.97
CA LYS A 367 -21.09 -18.83 58.06
C LYS A 367 -20.12 -17.83 57.45
N LYS A 368 -20.15 -16.59 57.97
CA LYS A 368 -19.28 -15.47 57.57
C LYS A 368 -17.82 -15.95 57.54
N GLU A 369 -17.26 -15.97 56.34
CA GLU A 369 -15.92 -16.44 56.01
C GLU A 369 -14.88 -15.48 56.62
N GLU A 370 -14.07 -15.96 57.57
CA GLU A 370 -12.66 -15.60 57.54
C GLU A 370 -12.10 -16.24 56.26
N ILE A 371 -11.49 -15.43 55.40
CA ILE A 371 -10.79 -15.92 54.21
C ILE A 371 -9.73 -16.91 54.71
N SER A 372 -9.94 -18.19 54.47
CA SER A 372 -8.90 -19.19 54.65
C SER A 372 -7.78 -18.80 53.69
N ASP A 373 -6.68 -18.28 54.23
CA ASP A 373 -5.40 -18.06 53.54
C ASP A 373 -4.75 -19.43 53.19
N GLY A 374 -5.54 -20.39 52.71
CA GLY A 374 -5.25 -21.83 52.74
C GLY A 374 -4.00 -22.26 51.97
N ALA A 375 -3.57 -21.45 50.99
CA ALA A 375 -2.28 -21.62 50.35
C ALA A 375 -1.48 -20.31 50.49
N LYS A 376 -0.58 -20.22 51.49
CA LYS A 376 0.33 -19.05 51.63
C LYS A 376 1.23 -18.85 50.41
N ASP A 377 1.52 -19.93 49.67
CA ASP A 377 2.29 -19.90 48.43
C ASP A 377 1.48 -20.51 47.28
N ILE A 378 0.89 -19.65 46.45
CA ILE A 378 0.08 -20.03 45.28
C ILE A 378 0.92 -20.80 44.24
N SER A 379 2.21 -20.51 44.14
CA SER A 379 3.08 -21.12 43.12
C SER A 379 3.25 -22.62 43.36
N SER A 380 3.32 -23.02 44.64
CA SER A 380 3.49 -24.40 45.10
C SER A 380 2.26 -25.31 44.94
N VAL A 381 1.09 -24.75 44.62
CA VAL A 381 -0.16 -25.54 44.49
C VAL A 381 -0.07 -26.50 43.29
N GLU A 382 -0.11 -27.80 43.53
CA GLU A 382 -0.05 -28.81 42.45
C GLU A 382 -1.40 -28.95 41.72
N ASP A 383 -2.51 -29.10 42.45
CA ASP A 383 -3.87 -29.11 41.90
C ASP A 383 -4.63 -27.83 42.26
N VAL A 384 -4.81 -26.94 41.28
CA VAL A 384 -5.59 -25.71 41.44
C VAL A 384 -7.08 -25.96 41.75
N SER A 385 -7.54 -27.20 41.56
CA SER A 385 -8.92 -27.60 41.79
C SER A 385 -9.15 -28.04 43.24
N ASP A 386 -8.12 -28.36 44.01
CA ASP A 386 -8.24 -28.77 45.42
C ASP A 386 -6.97 -28.37 46.18
N ILE A 387 -7.05 -27.26 46.92
CA ILE A 387 -5.97 -26.77 47.80
C ILE A 387 -6.05 -27.36 49.21
N GLY A 388 -6.90 -28.38 49.41
CA GLY A 388 -7.20 -29.00 50.69
C GLY A 388 -8.67 -28.85 51.05
N GLY A 389 -9.26 -29.92 51.61
CA GLY A 389 -10.65 -29.91 52.08
C GLY A 389 -11.69 -29.77 50.96
N GLY A 390 -11.32 -29.97 49.69
CA GLY A 390 -12.21 -29.83 48.54
C GLY A 390 -12.42 -28.38 48.09
N GLU A 391 -11.66 -27.43 48.65
CA GLU A 391 -11.67 -26.02 48.25
C GLU A 391 -10.81 -25.82 46.99
N PRO A 392 -11.34 -25.31 45.86
CA PRO A 392 -10.50 -24.95 44.72
C PRO A 392 -9.82 -23.60 44.93
N LEU A 393 -8.63 -23.40 44.34
CA LEU A 393 -7.90 -22.11 44.40
C LEU A 393 -8.73 -20.93 43.87
N PHE A 394 -9.66 -21.22 42.95
CA PHE A 394 -10.59 -20.25 42.36
C PHE A 394 -11.95 -20.16 43.08
N ALA A 395 -12.08 -20.65 44.31
CA ALA A 395 -13.33 -20.65 45.08
C ALA A 395 -14.00 -19.27 45.13
N HIS A 396 -13.20 -18.22 45.38
CA HIS A 396 -13.69 -16.86 45.57
C HIS A 396 -13.65 -15.98 44.31
N PHE A 397 -13.40 -16.54 43.13
CA PHE A 397 -13.35 -15.77 41.89
C PHE A 397 -14.69 -15.09 41.59
N ALA A 398 -14.61 -13.81 41.25
CA ALA A 398 -15.71 -13.02 40.73
C ALA A 398 -15.77 -13.13 39.17
N PRO A 399 -16.85 -12.66 38.52
CA PRO A 399 -16.93 -12.64 37.05
C PRO A 399 -15.73 -11.93 36.38
N GLU A 400 -15.19 -10.91 37.02
CA GLU A 400 -14.01 -10.15 36.58
C GLU A 400 -12.75 -11.02 36.56
N ASP A 401 -12.56 -11.87 37.57
CA ASP A 401 -11.40 -12.78 37.63
C ASP A 401 -11.49 -13.84 36.53
N TRP A 402 -12.70 -14.36 36.25
CA TRP A 402 -12.91 -15.27 35.11
C TRP A 402 -12.64 -14.61 33.77
N ALA A 403 -13.01 -13.34 33.61
CA ALA A 403 -12.70 -12.57 32.41
C ALA A 403 -11.18 -12.41 32.22
N LEU A 404 -10.44 -12.16 33.30
CA LEU A 404 -8.98 -12.05 33.28
C LEU A 404 -8.31 -13.40 32.95
N ILE A 405 -8.74 -14.51 33.56
CA ILE A 405 -8.25 -15.86 33.19
C ILE A 405 -8.45 -16.09 31.68
N GLN A 406 -9.65 -15.85 31.16
CA GLN A 406 -9.96 -16.08 29.75
C GLN A 406 -9.06 -15.23 28.84
N LEU A 407 -8.90 -13.95 29.16
CA LEU A 407 -8.08 -13.04 28.38
C LEU A 407 -6.59 -13.42 28.41
N ARG A 408 -6.06 -13.83 29.58
CA ARG A 408 -4.68 -14.33 29.72
C ARG A 408 -4.41 -15.50 28.77
N HIS A 409 -5.27 -16.52 28.83
CA HIS A 409 -5.13 -17.69 27.98
C HIS A 409 -5.21 -17.32 26.49
N GLU A 410 -6.15 -16.46 26.11
CA GLU A 410 -6.30 -16.06 24.71
C GLU A 410 -5.12 -15.29 24.16
N LEU A 411 -4.57 -14.34 24.91
CA LEU A 411 -3.39 -13.58 24.47
C LEU A 411 -2.14 -14.47 24.41
N TYR A 412 -1.97 -15.36 25.39
CA TYR A 412 -0.93 -16.38 25.36
C TYR A 412 -1.05 -17.28 24.11
N LEU A 413 -2.22 -17.89 23.91
CA LEU A 413 -2.44 -18.83 22.83
C LEU A 413 -2.37 -18.14 21.47
N LEU A 414 -2.82 -16.89 21.36
CA LEU A 414 -2.70 -16.10 20.14
C LEU A 414 -1.24 -15.94 19.74
N GLN A 415 -0.40 -15.50 20.68
CA GLN A 415 1.01 -15.30 20.43
C GLN A 415 1.71 -16.62 20.06
N ASP A 416 1.46 -17.68 20.83
CA ASP A 416 2.10 -18.98 20.63
C ASP A 416 1.66 -19.67 19.32
N ALA A 417 0.36 -19.61 19.00
CA ALA A 417 -0.17 -20.14 17.75
C ALA A 417 0.27 -19.29 16.55
N PHE A 418 0.30 -17.96 16.68
CA PHE A 418 0.73 -17.07 15.59
C PHE A 418 2.16 -17.38 15.15
N GLN A 419 3.10 -17.53 16.10
CA GLN A 419 4.49 -17.89 15.78
C GLN A 419 4.59 -19.19 14.99
N LYS A 420 3.82 -20.22 15.39
CA LYS A 420 3.80 -21.53 14.74
C LYS A 420 3.12 -21.50 13.37
N ASP A 421 2.03 -20.75 13.24
CA ASP A 421 1.23 -20.68 12.01
C ASP A 421 1.91 -19.84 10.94
N VAL A 422 2.60 -18.78 11.35
CA VAL A 422 3.36 -17.91 10.44
C VAL A 422 4.70 -18.52 10.08
N ASN A 423 5.36 -19.18 11.04
CA ASN A 423 6.65 -19.87 10.83
C ASN A 423 7.70 -18.99 10.13
N ASP A 424 7.79 -17.72 10.55
CA ASP A 424 8.70 -16.71 10.01
C ASP A 424 9.43 -16.04 11.19
N PRO A 425 10.77 -16.16 11.28
CA PRO A 425 11.53 -15.60 12.40
C PRO A 425 11.42 -14.06 12.48
N ASP A 426 11.06 -13.38 11.39
CA ASP A 426 10.87 -11.93 11.37
C ASP A 426 9.51 -11.47 11.84
N ARG A 427 8.60 -12.44 12.04
CA ARG A 427 7.28 -12.22 12.61
C ARG A 427 7.19 -12.96 13.93
N ALA A 428 8.17 -12.69 14.80
CA ALA A 428 8.24 -13.25 16.13
C ALA A 428 7.03 -12.91 17.00
N GLY A 429 6.24 -11.89 16.66
CA GLY A 429 5.01 -11.56 17.37
C GLY A 429 4.09 -10.67 16.55
N ILE A 430 2.96 -10.30 17.16
CA ILE A 430 1.93 -9.49 16.51
C ILE A 430 2.13 -8.01 16.84
N PRO A 431 2.33 -7.12 15.85
CA PRO A 431 2.36 -5.68 16.09
C PRO A 431 1.05 -5.18 16.70
N GLU A 432 1.10 -4.22 17.62
CA GLU A 432 -0.10 -3.69 18.32
C GLU A 432 -1.21 -3.29 17.34
N ASN A 433 -0.84 -2.59 16.26
CA ASN A 433 -1.75 -2.11 15.22
C ASN A 433 -2.49 -3.24 14.48
N HIS A 434 -1.96 -4.46 14.49
CA HIS A 434 -2.54 -5.62 13.84
C HIS A 434 -3.20 -6.59 14.82
N LEU A 435 -3.11 -6.33 16.12
CA LEU A 435 -3.58 -7.26 17.13
C LEU A 435 -5.08 -7.53 17.03
N ALA A 436 -5.89 -6.48 16.84
CA ALA A 436 -7.33 -6.65 16.66
C ALA A 436 -7.69 -7.54 15.46
N PHE A 437 -6.92 -7.44 14.37
CA PHE A 437 -7.12 -8.26 13.17
C PHE A 437 -6.84 -9.74 13.46
N TYR A 438 -5.69 -10.07 14.04
CA TYR A 438 -5.34 -11.46 14.33
C TYR A 438 -6.19 -12.03 15.46
N TYR A 439 -6.49 -11.27 16.50
CA TYR A 439 -7.39 -11.71 17.57
C TYR A 439 -8.77 -12.10 17.02
N ASN A 440 -9.35 -11.29 16.13
CA ASN A 440 -10.59 -11.66 15.44
C ASN A 440 -10.43 -12.89 14.55
N LYS A 441 -9.31 -13.01 13.84
CA LYS A 441 -9.04 -14.13 12.94
C LYS A 441 -9.03 -15.47 13.67
N TYR A 442 -8.40 -15.51 14.84
CA TYR A 442 -8.25 -16.71 15.68
C TYR A 442 -9.50 -17.00 16.52
N PHE A 443 -10.05 -16.00 17.23
CA PHE A 443 -11.12 -16.23 18.20
C PHE A 443 -12.53 -15.91 17.69
N LYS A 444 -12.67 -15.31 16.51
CA LYS A 444 -13.96 -14.85 15.96
C LYS A 444 -14.69 -13.86 16.88
N LYS A 445 -13.96 -13.14 17.72
CA LYS A 445 -14.43 -12.05 18.58
C LYS A 445 -13.45 -10.88 18.56
N GLY A 446 -13.90 -9.69 18.96
CA GLY A 446 -13.06 -8.49 19.00
C GLY A 446 -12.34 -8.34 20.35
N LEU A 447 -11.10 -7.88 20.32
CA LEU A 447 -10.39 -7.42 21.51
C LEU A 447 -10.85 -5.99 21.81
N ASN A 448 -11.49 -5.77 22.96
CA ASN A 448 -12.08 -4.47 23.30
C ASN A 448 -11.76 -4.07 24.75
N PRO A 449 -10.76 -3.19 24.97
CA PRO A 449 -10.38 -2.70 26.29
C PRO A 449 -11.53 -2.06 27.09
N LYS A 450 -12.53 -1.47 26.41
CA LYS A 450 -13.66 -0.80 27.09
C LYS A 450 -14.51 -1.75 27.93
N LEU A 451 -14.51 -3.05 27.62
CA LEU A 451 -15.19 -4.07 28.41
C LEU A 451 -14.53 -4.29 29.78
N PHE A 452 -13.27 -3.90 29.90
CA PHE A 452 -12.48 -3.91 31.14
C PHE A 452 -12.39 -2.51 31.75
N SER A 453 -13.19 -1.55 31.28
CA SER A 453 -13.14 -0.13 31.68
C SER A 453 -11.81 0.56 31.40
N LEU A 454 -11.13 0.14 30.34
CA LEU A 454 -9.86 0.68 29.87
C LEU A 454 -10.01 1.30 28.48
N SER A 455 -9.12 2.21 28.13
CA SER A 455 -9.17 2.95 26.87
C SER A 455 -8.25 2.39 25.80
N THR A 456 -7.16 1.74 26.21
CA THR A 456 -6.08 1.30 25.31
C THR A 456 -5.72 -0.17 25.51
N ASN A 457 -5.11 -0.81 24.49
CA ASN A 457 -4.59 -2.16 24.61
C ASN A 457 -3.41 -2.23 25.60
N LEU A 458 -2.59 -1.17 25.67
CA LEU A 458 -1.48 -1.07 26.61
C LEU A 458 -1.95 -1.10 28.08
N GLU A 459 -3.01 -0.35 28.41
CA GLU A 459 -3.64 -0.43 29.73
C GLU A 459 -4.15 -1.86 30.03
N LEU A 460 -4.71 -2.53 29.02
CA LEU A 460 -5.21 -3.90 29.17
C LEU A 460 -4.08 -4.89 29.45
N PHE A 461 -2.94 -4.76 28.79
CA PHE A 461 -1.77 -5.63 29.04
C PHE A 461 -1.07 -5.30 30.36
N ALA A 462 -1.19 -4.06 30.87
CA ALA A 462 -0.68 -3.73 32.20
C ALA A 462 -1.37 -4.55 33.31
N LEU A 463 -2.63 -4.96 33.12
CA LEU A 463 -3.32 -5.89 34.03
C LEU A 463 -2.80 -7.33 33.96
N LEU A 464 -2.14 -7.70 32.86
CA LEU A 464 -1.72 -9.07 32.52
C LEU A 464 -0.22 -9.16 32.21
N LYS A 465 0.59 -8.28 32.81
CA LYS A 465 2.04 -8.10 32.55
C LYS A 465 2.89 -9.37 32.79
N ASP A 466 2.37 -10.29 33.57
CA ASP A 466 2.85 -11.62 33.94
C ASP A 466 2.47 -12.71 32.91
N THR A 467 1.68 -12.38 31.90
CA THR A 467 1.29 -13.31 30.80
C THR A 467 1.76 -12.83 29.45
N VAL A 468 1.53 -11.55 29.13
CA VAL A 468 1.95 -10.94 27.86
C VAL A 468 2.44 -9.51 28.05
N ALA A 469 3.29 -9.06 27.14
CA ALA A 469 3.74 -7.67 27.05
C ALA A 469 3.91 -7.24 25.59
N ILE A 470 3.92 -5.92 25.35
CA ILE A 470 4.42 -5.32 24.12
C ILE A 470 5.66 -4.49 24.50
N PRO A 471 6.87 -5.07 24.39
CA PRO A 471 8.10 -4.36 24.69
C PRO A 471 8.29 -3.18 23.74
N ALA A 472 8.79 -2.04 24.23
CA ALA A 472 8.92 -0.82 23.44
C ALA A 472 9.95 -0.92 22.31
N ASP A 473 10.94 -1.80 22.47
CA ASP A 473 12.01 -2.09 21.50
C ASP A 473 11.52 -2.93 20.32
N THR A 474 10.67 -3.93 20.59
CA THR A 474 10.16 -4.86 19.56
C THR A 474 8.79 -4.47 19.01
N GLN A 475 7.97 -3.73 19.78
CA GLN A 475 6.61 -3.29 19.44
C GLN A 475 5.66 -4.41 19.00
N VAL A 476 5.96 -5.64 19.37
CA VAL A 476 5.14 -6.82 19.10
C VAL A 476 4.67 -7.47 20.39
N LEU A 477 3.52 -8.13 20.33
CA LEU A 477 3.04 -8.98 21.40
C LEU A 477 4.07 -10.08 21.67
N THR A 478 4.41 -10.26 22.94
CA THR A 478 5.32 -11.29 23.43
C THR A 478 4.68 -11.96 24.63
N SER A 479 4.90 -13.27 24.78
CA SER A 479 4.48 -13.99 25.98
C SER A 479 5.59 -14.01 27.02
N GLN A 480 5.21 -13.88 28.28
CA GLN A 480 6.08 -14.06 29.44
C GLN A 480 6.09 -15.53 29.93
N LEU A 481 5.25 -16.38 29.33
CA LEU A 481 5.14 -17.79 29.67
C LEU A 481 5.91 -18.64 28.64
N PRO A 482 6.38 -19.83 29.04
CA PRO A 482 7.04 -20.74 28.10
C PRO A 482 6.04 -21.22 27.03
N ALA A 483 6.54 -21.49 25.82
CA ALA A 483 5.73 -21.94 24.68
C ALA A 483 5.01 -23.28 24.92
N GLU A 484 5.54 -24.10 25.81
CA GLU A 484 4.93 -25.34 26.26
C GLU A 484 4.60 -25.23 27.75
N LEU A 485 3.31 -25.07 28.06
CA LEU A 485 2.83 -25.05 29.43
C LEU A 485 2.73 -26.47 29.97
N GLU A 486 3.31 -26.71 31.14
CA GLU A 486 3.11 -27.97 31.90
C GLU A 486 1.66 -28.13 32.35
N SER A 487 1.00 -27.03 32.73
CA SER A 487 -0.39 -27.03 33.17
C SER A 487 -1.09 -25.71 32.82
N LEU A 488 -2.34 -25.82 32.39
CA LEU A 488 -3.24 -24.66 32.22
C LEU A 488 -3.55 -23.97 33.55
N GLY A 489 -3.31 -24.64 34.68
CA GLY A 489 -3.49 -24.09 36.03
C GLY A 489 -2.64 -22.85 36.30
N ILE A 490 -1.58 -22.59 35.51
CA ILE A 490 -0.79 -21.37 35.63
C ILE A 490 -1.65 -20.10 35.51
N PHE A 491 -2.67 -20.08 34.63
CA PHE A 491 -3.54 -18.92 34.46
C PHE A 491 -4.42 -18.66 35.68
N VAL A 492 -4.82 -19.73 36.40
CA VAL A 492 -5.50 -19.62 37.70
C VAL A 492 -4.56 -19.03 38.74
N LYS A 493 -3.35 -19.60 38.86
CA LYS A 493 -2.32 -19.14 39.81
C LYS A 493 -2.01 -17.64 39.64
N LEU A 494 -1.74 -17.21 38.40
CA LEU A 494 -1.45 -15.79 38.09
C LEU A 494 -2.63 -14.87 38.38
N THR A 495 -3.86 -15.32 38.12
CA THR A 495 -5.04 -14.51 38.40
C THR A 495 -5.29 -14.40 39.90
N GLU A 496 -5.10 -15.47 40.64
CA GLU A 496 -5.26 -15.50 42.09
C GLU A 496 -4.19 -14.66 42.80
N GLU A 497 -2.93 -14.72 42.35
CA GLU A 497 -1.86 -13.85 42.87
C GLU A 497 -2.22 -12.37 42.69
N ASN A 498 -2.62 -11.99 41.47
CA ASN A 498 -3.04 -10.61 41.19
C ASN A 498 -4.31 -10.22 41.96
N ARG A 499 -5.23 -11.16 42.22
CA ARG A 499 -6.42 -10.91 43.04
C ARG A 499 -6.03 -10.61 44.49
N ARG A 500 -5.14 -11.40 45.07
CA ARG A 500 -4.63 -11.18 46.44
C ARG A 500 -3.79 -9.92 46.56
N GLU A 501 -2.96 -9.60 45.57
CA GLU A 501 -2.23 -8.32 45.51
C GLU A 501 -3.20 -7.13 45.50
N ARG A 502 -4.23 -7.17 44.63
CA ARG A 502 -5.26 -6.12 44.60
C ARG A 502 -5.99 -6.00 45.93
N GLN A 503 -6.38 -7.11 46.55
CA GLN A 503 -7.05 -7.10 47.84
C GLN A 503 -6.16 -6.49 48.93
N ARG A 504 -4.89 -6.88 49.02
CA ARG A 504 -3.91 -6.29 49.95
C ARG A 504 -3.78 -4.78 49.78
N ARG A 505 -3.77 -4.27 48.54
CA ARG A 505 -3.74 -2.83 48.26
C ARG A 505 -5.01 -2.12 48.72
N ILE A 506 -6.18 -2.71 48.47
CA ILE A 506 -7.46 -2.18 48.93
C ILE A 506 -7.50 -2.13 50.46
N ASP A 507 -7.09 -3.20 51.15
CA ASP A 507 -7.06 -3.28 52.61
C ASP A 507 -6.06 -2.27 53.22
N ALA A 508 -5.00 -1.91 52.48
CA ALA A 508 -4.07 -0.84 52.82
C ALA A 508 -4.58 0.58 52.49
N GLY A 509 -5.81 0.71 51.98
CA GLY A 509 -6.46 2.00 51.67
C GLY A 509 -6.25 2.53 50.24
N ASP A 510 -5.62 1.76 49.35
CA ASP A 510 -5.47 2.13 47.95
C ASP A 510 -6.68 1.67 47.12
N GLU A 511 -7.75 2.49 47.14
CA GLU A 511 -8.97 2.25 46.36
C GLU A 511 -8.75 2.27 44.84
N THR A 512 -7.59 2.72 44.34
CA THR A 512 -7.27 2.68 42.91
C THR A 512 -7.04 1.26 42.39
N ALA A 513 -6.74 0.30 43.28
CA ALA A 513 -6.54 -1.11 42.94
C ALA A 513 -7.84 -1.88 42.64
N ARG A 514 -9.00 -1.28 42.93
CA ARG A 514 -10.32 -1.90 42.71
C ARG A 514 -10.64 -1.97 41.22
N LEU A 515 -10.98 -3.17 40.72
CA LEU A 515 -11.46 -3.35 39.36
C LEU A 515 -12.83 -2.69 39.18
N LYS A 516 -12.98 -1.89 38.13
CA LYS A 516 -14.20 -1.14 37.81
C LYS A 516 -14.83 -1.61 36.51
N PHE A 517 -14.74 -2.90 36.19
CA PHE A 517 -15.24 -3.43 34.93
C PHE A 517 -16.74 -3.15 34.81
N VAL A 518 -17.18 -2.67 33.63
CA VAL A 518 -18.60 -2.70 33.29
C VAL A 518 -19.04 -4.16 33.26
N THR A 519 -20.31 -4.46 33.58
CA THR A 519 -20.88 -5.82 33.54
C THR A 519 -20.32 -6.61 32.37
N VAL A 520 -19.41 -7.53 32.66
CA VAL A 520 -18.65 -8.24 31.62
C VAL A 520 -19.60 -9.20 30.92
N PRO A 521 -19.89 -9.03 29.61
CA PRO A 521 -20.81 -9.92 28.92
C PRO A 521 -20.30 -11.37 28.95
N ALA A 522 -21.20 -12.34 29.14
CA ALA A 522 -20.84 -13.76 29.16
C ALA A 522 -20.07 -14.22 27.90
N ALA A 523 -20.32 -13.57 26.75
CA ALA A 523 -19.61 -13.82 25.50
C ALA A 523 -18.10 -13.48 25.55
N VAL A 524 -17.68 -12.59 26.45
CA VAL A 524 -16.27 -12.21 26.66
C VAL A 524 -15.53 -13.27 27.46
N ILE A 525 -16.21 -13.80 28.48
CA ILE A 525 -15.71 -14.81 29.41
C ILE A 525 -15.75 -16.21 28.78
N ALA A 526 -16.61 -16.42 27.79
CA ALA A 526 -16.73 -17.70 27.12
C ALA A 526 -15.50 -17.99 26.22
N PRO A 527 -14.93 -19.21 26.30
CA PRO A 527 -13.92 -19.65 25.36
C PRO A 527 -14.50 -19.78 23.94
N VAL A 528 -13.65 -19.58 22.93
CA VAL A 528 -14.05 -19.79 21.52
C VAL A 528 -14.52 -21.23 21.33
N LYS A 529 -15.67 -21.39 20.66
CA LYS A 529 -16.17 -22.72 20.29
C LYS A 529 -15.34 -23.24 19.12
N VAL A 530 -14.55 -24.27 19.38
CA VAL A 530 -13.77 -24.98 18.35
C VAL A 530 -14.22 -26.44 18.28
N VAL A 531 -14.38 -26.95 17.06
CA VAL A 531 -14.64 -28.37 16.82
C VAL A 531 -13.27 -29.05 16.69
N PRO A 532 -12.90 -29.99 17.57
CA PRO A 532 -11.65 -30.73 17.43
C PRO A 532 -11.67 -31.53 16.12
N ALA A 533 -10.49 -31.76 15.52
CA ALA A 533 -10.42 -32.57 14.32
C ALA A 533 -10.97 -33.96 14.60
N VAL A 534 -11.96 -34.39 13.80
CA VAL A 534 -12.39 -35.79 13.79
C VAL A 534 -11.19 -36.59 13.31
N VAL A 535 -10.51 -37.27 14.22
CA VAL A 535 -9.57 -38.33 13.86
C VAL A 535 -10.40 -39.36 13.10
N LYS A 536 -10.30 -39.37 11.77
CA LYS A 536 -10.84 -40.46 10.95
C LYS A 536 -10.05 -41.70 11.35
N GLY A 537 -10.53 -42.40 12.37
CA GLY A 537 -10.06 -43.72 12.72
C GLY A 537 -10.10 -44.58 11.46
N ALA A 538 -9.00 -45.27 11.19
CA ALA A 538 -8.86 -46.21 10.10
C ALA A 538 -10.08 -47.16 10.09
N GLY A 539 -11.03 -46.88 9.19
CA GLY A 539 -12.16 -47.75 8.95
C GLY A 539 -11.61 -49.07 8.43
N LYS A 540 -11.77 -50.14 9.21
CA LYS A 540 -11.63 -51.52 8.72
C LYS A 540 -12.58 -51.68 7.53
N GLY A 541 -12.03 -51.57 6.32
CA GLY A 541 -12.71 -51.92 5.09
C GLY A 541 -13.02 -53.41 5.11
N LYS A 542 -14.26 -53.77 5.45
CA LYS A 542 -14.81 -55.08 5.07
C LYS A 542 -15.04 -55.04 3.57
N GLY A 543 -14.05 -55.48 2.81
CA GLY A 543 -14.24 -55.85 1.40
C GLY A 543 -15.24 -57.00 1.32
N LYS A 544 -16.39 -56.73 0.72
CA LYS A 544 -17.21 -57.78 0.10
C LYS A 544 -16.98 -57.66 -1.40
N GLY A 545 -16.17 -58.58 -1.92
CA GLY A 545 -16.05 -58.81 -3.35
C GLY A 545 -17.32 -59.46 -3.89
N LYS A 546 -17.68 -59.08 -5.11
CA LYS A 546 -18.28 -59.99 -6.09
C LYS A 546 -17.69 -59.63 -7.45
N TRP A 547 -17.33 -60.71 -8.14
CA TRP A 547 -16.64 -60.85 -9.41
C TRP A 547 -17.42 -60.25 -10.58
#